data_AF-A0A5Q4E590-F1
#
_entry.id   AF-A0A5Q4E590-F1
#
_cell.length_a   1.000
_cell.length_b   1.000
_cell.length_c   1.000
_cell.angle_alpha   90.00
_cell.angle_beta   90.00
_cell.angle_gamma   90.00
#
_symmetry.space_group_name_H-M   'P 1'
#
loop_
_entity.id
_entity.type
_entity.pdbx_description
1 polymer ?
#
loop_
_entity_poly.entity_id
_entity_poly.type
_entity_poly.pdbx_seq_one_letter_code
_entity_poly.pdbx_strand_id
1 'polypeptide(L)'
;MDRGKPGHFPRSPAAMTPAYTRRLQLKHQLLQQIDALETEAAILPGEHPDIDQMICELESLTPIDQPLRPEHWPMLLGSWAMVYASRGTVVTRRINQPLPLPVGIQRVWQRLTRPEGNGAAISTENGAVLSIPFLGELTATVQGIWQPYEEGESARVSFGAISVQATRILGIAGLHLPQITVPVLEFLRQEALWITSYLDEDLRFGRGATGNLFVFRR
;
A
#
# COMPACT_ATOMS: atom_id res chain seq x y z
N MET A 1 49.84 -23.84 39.82
CA MET A 1 48.73 -24.52 39.14
C MET A 1 47.61 -23.53 39.00
N ASP A 2 47.61 -22.83 37.86
CA ASP A 2 46.71 -21.74 37.53
C ASP A 2 45.47 -22.32 36.83
N ARG A 3 44.27 -22.08 37.36
CA ARG A 3 43.00 -22.51 36.75
C ARG A 3 42.33 -21.30 36.13
N GLY A 4 42.52 -21.15 34.82
CA GLY A 4 41.86 -20.16 34.00
C GLY A 4 40.34 -20.27 34.06
N LYS A 5 39.68 -19.17 34.40
CA LYS A 5 38.23 -18.96 34.23
C LYS A 5 37.92 -18.78 32.73
N PRO A 6 36.87 -19.40 32.18
CA PRO A 6 36.43 -19.09 30.83
C PRO A 6 35.76 -17.71 30.81
N GLY A 7 36.32 -16.81 30.01
CA GLY A 7 35.80 -15.47 29.77
C GLY A 7 34.43 -15.50 29.11
N HIS A 8 33.51 -14.71 29.66
CA HIS A 8 32.25 -14.37 29.06
C HIS A 8 32.52 -13.40 27.89
N PHE A 9 32.53 -13.91 26.66
CA PHE A 9 32.60 -13.07 25.48
C PHE A 9 31.29 -12.29 25.33
N PRO A 10 31.32 -10.95 25.17
CA PRO A 10 30.13 -10.22 24.76
C PRO A 10 29.72 -10.71 23.37
N ARG A 11 28.42 -10.99 23.19
CA ARG A 11 27.84 -11.31 21.88
C ARG A 11 28.24 -10.21 20.89
N SER A 12 29.00 -10.58 19.88
CA SER A 12 29.23 -9.72 18.70
C SER A 12 27.89 -9.21 18.18
N PRO A 13 27.80 -7.96 17.70
CA PRO A 13 26.65 -7.55 16.91
C PRO A 13 26.51 -8.53 15.75
N ALA A 14 25.32 -9.11 15.58
CA ALA A 14 25.06 -10.09 14.54
C ALA A 14 25.57 -9.56 13.20
N ALA A 15 26.49 -10.28 12.56
CA ALA A 15 27.04 -9.88 11.28
C ALA A 15 25.88 -9.74 10.27
N MET A 16 25.69 -8.54 9.73
CA MET A 16 24.70 -8.27 8.69
C MET A 16 24.97 -9.17 7.49
N THR A 17 23.96 -9.92 7.03
CA THR A 17 24.13 -10.83 5.89
C THR A 17 24.28 -10.03 4.59
N PRO A 18 24.94 -10.60 3.56
CA PRO A 18 24.99 -9.97 2.24
C PRO A 18 23.59 -9.65 1.67
N ALA A 19 22.62 -10.53 1.90
CA ALA A 19 21.22 -10.34 1.48
C ALA A 19 20.56 -9.13 2.17
N TYR A 20 20.76 -8.98 3.48
CA TYR A 20 20.27 -7.82 4.22
C TYR A 20 20.86 -6.51 3.70
N THR A 21 22.18 -6.49 3.47
CA THR A 21 22.88 -5.31 2.94
C THR A 21 22.38 -4.94 1.55
N ARG A 22 22.19 -5.92 0.66
CA ARG A 22 21.65 -5.70 -0.69
C ARG A 22 20.23 -5.16 -0.64
N ARG A 23 19.36 -5.72 0.22
CA ARG A 23 17.98 -5.26 0.41
C ARG A 23 17.93 -3.79 0.83
N LEU A 24 18.75 -3.38 1.81
CA LEU A 24 18.78 -1.98 2.25
C LEU A 24 19.24 -1.03 1.14
N GLN A 25 20.26 -1.42 0.37
CA GLN A 25 20.74 -0.62 -0.76
C GLN A 25 19.66 -0.44 -1.83
N LEU A 26 19.00 -1.53 -2.23
CA LEU A 26 17.91 -1.51 -3.21
C LEU A 26 16.73 -0.68 -2.72
N LYS A 27 16.33 -0.84 -1.46
CA LYS A 27 15.25 -0.06 -0.85
C LYS A 27 15.55 1.44 -0.91
N HIS A 28 16.77 1.83 -0.56
CA HIS A 28 17.20 3.23 -0.63
C HIS A 28 17.18 3.76 -2.07
N GLN A 29 17.72 3.00 -3.03
CA GLN A 29 17.72 3.38 -4.45
C GLN A 29 16.29 3.49 -5.02
N LEU A 30 15.41 2.55 -4.68
CA LEU A 30 14.01 2.54 -5.07
C LEU A 30 13.30 3.80 -4.59
N LEU A 31 13.42 4.11 -3.29
CA LEU A 31 12.78 5.28 -2.70
C LEU A 31 13.33 6.58 -3.29
N GLN A 32 14.64 6.67 -3.53
CA GLN A 32 15.23 7.83 -4.19
C GLN A 32 14.68 8.06 -5.60
N GLN A 33 14.46 7.00 -6.37
CA GLN A 33 13.89 7.12 -7.71
C GLN A 33 12.40 7.49 -7.66
N ILE A 34 11.63 6.90 -6.74
CA ILE A 34 10.22 7.25 -6.55
C ILE A 34 10.08 8.71 -6.11
N ASP A 35 10.89 9.17 -5.16
CA ASP A 35 10.87 10.55 -4.65
C ASP A 35 11.30 11.58 -5.71
N ALA A 36 11.99 11.16 -6.78
CA ALA A 36 12.34 12.00 -7.92
C ALA A 36 11.21 12.13 -8.96
N LEU A 37 10.14 11.34 -8.85
CA LEU A 37 8.96 11.44 -9.70
C LEU A 37 8.02 12.53 -9.18
N GLU A 38 7.34 13.22 -10.09
CA GLU A 38 6.17 14.01 -9.74
C GLU A 38 5.10 13.09 -9.13
N THR A 39 4.36 13.58 -8.12
CA THR A 39 3.39 12.76 -7.38
C THR A 39 2.38 12.08 -8.29
N GLU A 40 1.87 12.81 -9.29
CA GLU A 40 0.94 12.25 -10.28
C GLU A 40 1.60 11.14 -11.11
N ALA A 41 2.85 11.30 -11.55
CA ALA A 41 3.58 10.29 -12.31
C ALA A 41 3.92 9.05 -11.48
N ALA A 42 4.08 9.21 -10.17
CA ALA A 42 4.36 8.10 -9.27
C ALA A 42 3.10 7.26 -8.98
N ILE A 43 1.96 7.91 -8.71
CA ILE A 43 0.73 7.22 -8.30
C ILE A 43 -0.21 6.86 -9.46
N LEU A 44 -0.08 7.55 -10.60
CA LEU A 44 -0.73 7.16 -11.84
C LEU A 44 0.20 6.20 -12.58
N PRO A 45 -0.31 5.03 -12.99
CA PRO A 45 0.51 3.98 -13.58
C PRO A 45 1.15 4.43 -14.89
N GLY A 46 2.45 4.71 -14.81
CA GLY A 46 3.40 4.80 -15.92
C GLY A 46 4.29 3.56 -16.00
N GLU A 47 5.07 3.46 -17.06
CA GLU A 47 6.11 2.43 -17.19
C GLU A 47 7.46 3.01 -16.74
N HIS A 48 8.02 2.43 -15.67
CA HIS A 48 9.37 2.77 -15.20
C HIS A 48 10.16 1.48 -15.02
N PRO A 49 10.77 0.94 -16.09
CA PRO A 49 11.43 -0.36 -16.08
C PRO A 49 12.49 -0.52 -14.98
N ASP A 50 13.24 0.54 -14.69
CA ASP A 50 14.27 0.53 -13.65
C ASP A 50 13.67 0.39 -12.25
N ILE A 51 12.56 1.10 -11.97
CA ILE A 51 11.80 1.00 -10.72
C ILE A 51 11.18 -0.39 -10.59
N ASP A 52 10.52 -0.86 -11.64
CA ASP A 52 9.90 -2.20 -11.69
C ASP A 52 10.93 -3.31 -11.43
N GLN A 53 12.13 -3.19 -12.01
CA GLN A 53 13.22 -4.16 -11.83
C GLN A 53 13.73 -4.18 -10.39
N MET A 54 13.91 -3.01 -9.75
CA MET A 54 14.31 -2.95 -8.34
C MET A 54 13.25 -3.56 -7.41
N ILE A 55 11.96 -3.36 -7.73
CA ILE A 55 10.86 -3.95 -6.96
C ILE A 55 10.91 -5.48 -7.07
N CYS A 56 11.05 -6.03 -8.28
CA CYS A 56 11.18 -7.47 -8.47
C CYS A 56 12.39 -8.05 -7.71
N GLU A 57 13.53 -7.35 -7.68
CA GLU A 57 14.70 -7.80 -6.92
C GLU A 57 14.44 -7.77 -5.42
N LEU A 58 13.79 -6.71 -4.90
CA LEU A 58 13.40 -6.63 -3.50
C LEU A 58 12.41 -7.72 -3.07
N GLU A 59 11.45 -8.07 -3.92
CA GLU A 59 10.51 -9.18 -3.65
C GLU A 59 11.24 -10.51 -3.48
N SER A 60 12.28 -10.77 -4.28
CA SER A 60 13.13 -11.97 -4.12
C SER A 60 13.98 -11.96 -2.85
N LEU A 61 14.08 -10.80 -2.19
CA LEU A 61 14.79 -10.57 -0.92
C LEU A 61 13.81 -10.26 0.23
N THR A 62 12.55 -10.68 0.11
CA THR A 62 11.53 -10.42 1.14
C THR A 62 12.01 -10.90 2.52
N PRO A 63 11.90 -10.07 3.57
CA PRO A 63 12.26 -10.49 4.93
C PRO A 63 11.18 -11.36 5.58
N ILE A 64 9.96 -11.32 5.06
CA ILE A 64 8.79 -11.96 5.63
C ILE A 64 8.12 -12.79 4.55
N ASP A 65 8.16 -14.10 4.72
CA ASP A 65 7.35 -15.03 3.95
C ASP A 65 5.91 -15.00 4.46
N GLN A 66 4.92 -15.10 3.57
CA GLN A 66 3.51 -15.17 3.95
C GLN A 66 3.02 -14.01 4.86
N PRO A 67 3.17 -12.74 4.41
CA PRO A 67 2.97 -11.54 5.24
C PRO A 67 1.55 -11.30 5.76
N LEU A 68 0.55 -12.03 5.26
CA LEU A 68 -0.85 -11.92 5.73
C LEU A 68 -1.14 -12.80 6.94
N ARG A 69 -0.21 -13.65 7.37
CA ARG A 69 -0.40 -14.46 8.58
C ARG A 69 -0.56 -13.58 9.82
N PRO A 70 -1.39 -13.98 10.81
CA PRO A 70 -1.64 -13.20 12.02
C PRO A 70 -0.39 -12.80 12.81
N GLU A 71 0.67 -13.60 12.75
CA GLU A 71 1.97 -13.33 13.38
C GLU A 71 2.68 -12.08 12.82
N HIS A 72 2.39 -11.68 11.59
CA HIS A 72 2.97 -10.51 10.92
C HIS A 72 2.05 -9.27 10.92
N TRP A 73 0.83 -9.39 11.46
CA TRP A 73 -0.12 -8.27 11.54
C TRP A 73 0.41 -7.02 12.24
N PRO A 74 1.25 -7.07 13.30
CA PRO A 74 1.84 -5.87 13.88
C PRO A 74 2.66 -5.04 12.87
N MET A 75 3.21 -5.68 11.83
CA MET A 75 3.92 -4.99 10.74
C MET A 75 2.99 -4.57 9.62
N LEU A 76 1.97 -5.37 9.29
CA LEU A 76 1.04 -5.12 8.20
C LEU A 76 -0.04 -4.07 8.51
N LEU A 77 -0.58 -4.05 9.73
CA LEU A 77 -1.69 -3.18 10.11
C LEU A 77 -1.23 -1.72 10.28
N GLY A 78 -2.16 -0.80 10.11
CA GLY A 78 -1.93 0.64 10.19
C GLY A 78 -2.22 1.37 8.89
N SER A 79 -1.72 2.59 8.79
CA SER A 79 -1.92 3.47 7.63
C SER A 79 -0.72 3.40 6.69
N TRP A 80 -1.01 3.31 5.41
CA TRP A 80 -0.05 3.17 4.33
C TRP A 80 -0.37 4.20 3.25
N ALA A 81 0.60 5.04 2.88
CA ALA A 81 0.52 5.91 1.71
C ALA A 81 0.99 5.14 0.48
N MET A 82 0.24 5.18 -0.61
CA MET A 82 0.70 4.67 -1.89
C MET A 82 1.66 5.68 -2.49
N VAL A 83 2.90 5.27 -2.72
CA VAL A 83 3.98 6.12 -3.24
C VAL A 83 4.34 5.80 -4.68
N TYR A 84 4.00 4.60 -5.15
CA TYR A 84 4.20 4.22 -6.54
C TYR A 84 3.15 3.19 -6.99
N ALA A 85 2.73 3.27 -8.25
CA ALA A 85 1.95 2.24 -8.90
C ALA A 85 2.43 2.05 -10.35
N SER A 86 2.55 0.80 -10.80
CA SER A 86 2.86 0.49 -12.20
C SER A 86 1.80 -0.40 -12.82
N ARG A 87 1.72 -0.33 -14.16
CA ARG A 87 0.76 -1.05 -15.02
C ARG A 87 -0.71 -0.74 -14.69
N GLY A 88 -1.32 0.05 -15.57
CA GLY A 88 -2.69 0.58 -15.50
C GLY A 88 -3.68 -0.17 -14.61
N THR A 89 -4.10 0.44 -13.48
CA THR A 89 -5.29 -0.03 -12.76
C THR A 89 -6.53 0.12 -13.66
N VAL A 90 -7.59 -0.64 -13.38
CA VAL A 90 -8.87 -0.51 -14.12
C VAL A 90 -9.43 0.92 -14.03
N VAL A 91 -9.11 1.65 -12.96
CA VAL A 91 -9.53 3.04 -12.75
C VAL A 91 -8.80 3.99 -13.70
N THR A 92 -7.49 3.83 -13.89
CA THR A 92 -6.71 4.75 -14.74
C THR A 92 -6.95 4.53 -16.23
N ARG A 93 -7.32 3.31 -16.64
CA ARG A 93 -7.78 3.03 -18.02
C ARG A 93 -9.02 3.82 -18.41
N ARG A 94 -9.88 4.18 -17.44
CA ARG A 94 -11.09 5.00 -17.68
C ARG A 94 -10.83 6.51 -17.61
N ILE A 95 -9.77 6.95 -16.92
CA ILE A 95 -9.38 8.38 -16.83
C ILE A 95 -8.76 8.88 -18.15
N ASN A 96 -8.27 8.00 -19.02
CA ASN A 96 -7.90 8.35 -20.40
C ASN A 96 -9.10 8.67 -21.31
N GLN A 97 -10.34 8.59 -20.81
CA GLN A 97 -11.49 9.22 -21.44
C GLN A 97 -11.56 10.68 -20.96
N PRO A 98 -11.76 11.67 -21.85
CA PRO A 98 -11.81 13.06 -21.45
C PRO A 98 -12.92 13.29 -20.43
N LEU A 99 -12.53 13.40 -19.16
CA LEU A 99 -13.41 13.87 -18.10
C LEU A 99 -13.72 15.35 -18.40
N PRO A 100 -14.94 15.83 -18.11
CA PRO A 100 -15.31 17.23 -18.36
C PRO A 100 -14.50 18.23 -17.53
N LEU A 101 -13.72 17.76 -16.55
CA LEU A 101 -12.86 18.56 -15.69
C LEU A 101 -11.49 17.87 -15.50
N PRO A 102 -10.39 18.64 -15.45
CA PRO A 102 -9.08 18.10 -15.08
C PRO A 102 -9.07 17.72 -13.60
N VAL A 103 -9.21 16.43 -13.28
CA VAL A 103 -9.15 15.92 -11.91
C VAL A 103 -7.74 15.42 -11.64
N GLY A 104 -7.02 16.06 -10.70
CA GLY A 104 -5.71 15.62 -10.23
C GLY A 104 -5.85 14.66 -9.05
N ILE A 105 -5.00 13.64 -8.95
CA ILE A 105 -4.90 12.79 -7.75
C ILE A 105 -3.74 13.32 -6.92
N GLN A 106 -4.01 13.78 -5.69
CA GLN A 106 -2.97 14.31 -4.80
C GLN A 106 -2.35 13.21 -3.94
N ARG A 107 -3.16 12.25 -3.50
CA ARG A 107 -2.73 11.21 -2.55
C ARG A 107 -3.63 9.99 -2.66
N VAL A 108 -3.04 8.82 -2.55
CA VAL A 108 -3.76 7.55 -2.34
C VAL A 108 -3.21 6.88 -1.09
N TRP A 109 -4.09 6.27 -0.31
CA TRP A 109 -3.71 5.60 0.94
C TRP A 109 -4.58 4.39 1.20
N GLN A 110 -4.07 3.50 2.05
CA GLN A 110 -4.77 2.33 2.55
C GLN A 110 -4.58 2.25 4.06
N ARG A 111 -5.66 1.98 4.78
CA ARG A 111 -5.63 1.69 6.21
C ARG A 111 -6.09 0.25 6.41
N LEU A 112 -5.27 -0.53 7.11
CA LEU A 112 -5.55 -1.91 7.45
C LEU A 112 -5.77 -2.01 8.95
N THR A 113 -6.92 -2.52 9.36
CA THR A 113 -7.29 -2.67 10.76
C THR A 113 -7.64 -4.11 11.08
N ARG A 114 -7.43 -4.47 12.34
CA ARG A 114 -7.89 -5.75 12.86
C ARG A 114 -9.42 -5.80 12.74
N PRO A 115 -10.01 -6.96 12.37
CA PRO A 115 -11.45 -7.09 12.34
C PRO A 115 -12.03 -6.90 13.73
N GLU A 116 -13.28 -6.42 13.77
CA GLU A 116 -14.09 -6.47 14.99
C GLU A 116 -14.54 -7.93 15.21
N GLY A 117 -13.76 -8.69 15.99
CA GLY A 117 -14.08 -10.08 16.37
C GLY A 117 -12.90 -11.06 16.23
N ASN A 118 -13.19 -12.36 16.35
CA ASN A 118 -12.20 -13.45 16.30
C ASN A 118 -11.88 -13.93 14.87
N GLY A 119 -12.23 -13.16 13.84
CA GLY A 119 -12.02 -13.52 12.44
C GLY A 119 -10.56 -13.37 11.99
N ALA A 120 -10.17 -14.14 10.99
CA ALA A 120 -8.87 -14.02 10.31
C ALA A 120 -8.85 -12.96 9.19
N ALA A 121 -9.97 -12.26 8.97
CA ALA A 121 -10.11 -11.30 7.87
C ALA A 121 -9.63 -9.91 8.29
N ILE A 122 -8.90 -9.18 7.44
CA ILE A 122 -8.42 -7.83 7.75
C ILE A 122 -9.42 -6.81 7.21
N SER A 123 -9.81 -5.83 8.02
CA SER A 123 -10.62 -4.70 7.53
C SER A 123 -9.72 -3.73 6.77
N THR A 124 -10.18 -3.27 5.61
CA THR A 124 -9.44 -2.32 4.76
C THR A 124 -10.25 -1.08 4.48
N GLU A 125 -9.58 0.06 4.43
CA GLU A 125 -10.12 1.31 3.94
C GLU A 125 -9.11 1.91 2.96
N ASN A 126 -9.51 2.08 1.71
CA ASN A 126 -8.69 2.70 0.67
C ASN A 126 -9.24 4.09 0.41
N GLY A 127 -8.37 5.09 0.31
CA GLY A 127 -8.82 6.45 0.04
C GLY A 127 -7.94 7.17 -0.97
N ALA A 128 -8.53 8.15 -1.62
CA ALA A 128 -7.86 9.04 -2.54
C ALA A 128 -8.30 10.49 -2.28
N VAL A 129 -7.33 11.41 -2.29
CA VAL A 129 -7.59 12.86 -2.29
C VAL A 129 -7.50 13.33 -3.74
N LEU A 130 -8.59 13.92 -4.23
CA LEU A 130 -8.73 14.43 -5.58
C LEU A 130 -8.76 15.95 -5.53
N SER A 131 -7.99 16.58 -6.41
CA SER A 131 -7.98 18.01 -6.64
C SER A 131 -8.81 18.32 -7.87
N ILE A 132 -9.73 19.28 -7.76
CA ILE A 132 -10.45 19.83 -8.90
C ILE A 132 -10.11 21.32 -8.97
N PRO A 133 -9.42 21.78 -10.03
CA PRO A 133 -9.07 23.18 -10.20
C PRO A 133 -10.29 24.08 -10.02
N PHE A 134 -10.08 25.17 -9.28
CA PHE A 134 -11.10 26.14 -8.89
C PHE A 134 -12.19 25.64 -7.93
N LEU A 135 -12.53 24.35 -7.93
CA LEU A 135 -13.61 23.79 -7.11
C LEU A 135 -13.16 23.34 -5.72
N GLY A 136 -11.94 22.81 -5.59
CA GLY A 136 -11.34 22.42 -4.29
C GLY A 136 -10.91 20.95 -4.24
N GLU A 137 -11.06 20.34 -3.07
CA GLU A 137 -10.57 18.99 -2.79
C GLU A 137 -11.69 18.06 -2.31
N LEU A 138 -11.68 16.84 -2.84
CA LEU A 138 -12.59 15.76 -2.48
C LEU A 138 -11.77 14.58 -1.96
N THR A 139 -12.24 13.96 -0.88
CA THR A 139 -11.74 12.67 -0.42
C THR A 139 -12.76 11.58 -0.76
N ALA A 140 -12.34 10.62 -1.56
CA ALA A 140 -13.08 9.40 -1.80
C ALA A 140 -12.48 8.29 -0.94
N THR A 141 -13.32 7.45 -0.34
CA THR A 141 -12.93 6.31 0.49
C THR A 141 -13.76 5.09 0.11
N VAL A 142 -13.16 3.91 0.22
CA VAL A 142 -13.80 2.63 -0.05
C VAL A 142 -13.45 1.70 1.10
N GLN A 143 -14.47 1.18 1.77
CA GLN A 143 -14.32 0.22 2.86
C GLN A 143 -14.50 -1.19 2.35
N GLY A 144 -13.72 -2.12 2.88
CA GLY A 144 -13.69 -3.49 2.43
C GLY A 144 -13.10 -4.46 3.44
N ILE A 145 -13.02 -5.72 3.02
CA ILE A 145 -12.49 -6.82 3.82
C ILE A 145 -11.52 -7.63 2.97
N TRP A 146 -10.39 -8.01 3.57
CA TRP A 146 -9.41 -8.95 3.04
C TRP A 146 -9.64 -10.30 3.70
N GLN A 147 -10.23 -11.24 2.96
CA GLN A 147 -10.26 -12.64 3.37
C GLN A 147 -8.96 -13.32 2.92
N PRO A 148 -8.17 -13.93 3.82
CA PRO A 148 -7.02 -14.73 3.43
C PRO A 148 -7.39 -15.76 2.36
N TYR A 149 -6.52 -15.90 1.37
CA TYR A 149 -6.66 -16.82 0.25
C TYR A 149 -5.32 -17.50 0.03
N GLU A 150 -5.29 -18.83 -0.03
CA GLU A 150 -4.05 -19.62 -0.09
C GLU A 150 -3.09 -19.34 1.09
N GLU A 151 -1.86 -19.87 1.04
CA GLU A 151 -0.88 -19.89 2.13
C GLU A 151 -0.31 -18.50 2.50
N GLY A 152 -1.16 -17.60 3.02
CA GLY A 152 -0.74 -16.41 3.76
C GLY A 152 -0.10 -15.27 2.95
N GLU A 153 -0.03 -15.33 1.63
CA GLU A 153 0.46 -14.23 0.77
C GLU A 153 -0.68 -13.48 0.06
N SER A 154 -1.79 -14.17 -0.19
CA SER A 154 -2.90 -13.66 -0.97
C SER A 154 -4.16 -13.42 -0.13
N ALA A 155 -4.97 -12.46 -0.55
CA ALA A 155 -6.28 -12.20 -0.01
C ALA A 155 -7.29 -11.95 -1.13
N ARG A 156 -8.53 -12.39 -0.91
CA ARG A 156 -9.69 -11.89 -1.63
C ARG A 156 -10.14 -10.60 -0.98
N VAL A 157 -10.14 -9.54 -1.77
CA VAL A 157 -10.54 -8.21 -1.33
C VAL A 157 -11.93 -7.92 -1.87
N SER A 158 -12.86 -7.62 -0.97
CA SER A 158 -14.22 -7.19 -1.32
C SER A 158 -14.48 -5.79 -0.79
N PHE A 159 -15.26 -4.98 -1.51
CA PHE A 159 -15.61 -3.61 -1.10
C PHE A 159 -17.10 -3.50 -0.84
N GLY A 160 -17.46 -2.98 0.34
CA GLY A 160 -18.83 -2.94 0.83
C GLY A 160 -19.47 -1.56 0.84
N ALA A 161 -18.68 -0.48 0.83
CA ALA A 161 -19.20 0.88 0.84
C ALA A 161 -18.20 1.85 0.19
N ILE A 162 -18.73 2.87 -0.49
CA ILE A 162 -17.97 4.00 -1.04
C ILE A 162 -18.45 5.25 -0.33
N SER A 163 -17.52 6.08 0.14
CA SER A 163 -17.86 7.36 0.75
C SER A 163 -17.09 8.50 0.10
N VAL A 164 -17.75 9.65 -0.06
CA VAL A 164 -17.16 10.87 -0.61
C VAL A 164 -17.40 12.02 0.35
N GLN A 165 -16.36 12.82 0.59
CA GLN A 165 -16.43 14.01 1.42
C GLN A 165 -15.65 15.14 0.76
N ALA A 166 -16.26 16.33 0.66
CA ALA A 166 -15.53 17.53 0.30
C ALA A 166 -14.75 18.06 1.50
N THR A 167 -13.44 18.22 1.34
CA THR A 167 -12.53 18.69 2.40
C THR A 167 -12.13 20.14 2.21
N ARG A 168 -12.22 20.65 0.97
CA ARG A 168 -12.03 22.04 0.62
C ARG A 168 -12.98 22.42 -0.52
N ILE A 169 -13.64 23.56 -0.42
CA ILE A 169 -14.49 24.11 -1.50
C ILE A 169 -14.11 25.55 -1.74
N LEU A 170 -13.86 25.93 -3.00
CA LEU A 170 -13.52 27.31 -3.41
C LEU A 170 -12.40 27.94 -2.55
N GLY A 171 -11.39 27.15 -2.17
CA GLY A 171 -10.26 27.60 -1.34
C GLY A 171 -10.52 27.62 0.18
N ILE A 172 -11.74 27.36 0.64
CA ILE A 172 -12.09 27.32 2.07
C ILE A 172 -11.83 25.92 2.62
N ALA A 173 -10.87 25.82 3.54
CA ALA A 173 -10.57 24.60 4.30
C ALA A 173 -11.28 24.60 5.66
N GLY A 174 -11.47 23.41 6.26
CA GLY A 174 -12.07 23.28 7.60
C GLY A 174 -13.60 23.30 7.61
N LEU A 175 -14.25 23.20 6.45
CA LEU A 175 -15.68 22.95 6.37
C LEU A 175 -15.96 21.50 6.80
N HIS A 176 -16.75 21.32 7.86
CA HIS A 176 -17.25 20.00 8.26
C HIS A 176 -18.42 19.58 7.36
N LEU A 177 -18.11 19.32 6.08
CA LEU A 177 -19.11 18.88 5.12
C LEU A 177 -19.49 17.42 5.39
N PRO A 178 -20.78 17.07 5.22
CA PRO A 178 -21.23 15.71 5.47
C PRO A 178 -20.53 14.75 4.52
N GLN A 179 -20.09 13.62 5.06
CA GLN A 179 -19.65 12.50 4.26
C GLN A 179 -20.89 11.81 3.69
N ILE A 180 -20.89 11.58 2.37
CA ILE A 180 -21.93 10.81 1.69
C ILE A 180 -21.42 9.40 1.54
N THR A 181 -22.10 8.42 2.14
CA THR A 181 -21.75 7.00 2.05
C THR A 181 -22.82 6.24 1.28
N VAL A 182 -22.40 5.53 0.24
CA VAL A 182 -23.24 4.67 -0.58
C VAL A 182 -22.82 3.23 -0.34
N PRO A 183 -23.69 2.36 0.22
CA PRO A 183 -23.40 0.95 0.37
C PRO A 183 -23.38 0.26 -1.00
N VAL A 184 -22.40 -0.61 -1.21
CA VAL A 184 -22.34 -1.51 -2.37
C VAL A 184 -23.21 -2.72 -2.06
N LEU A 185 -24.31 -2.85 -2.81
CA LEU A 185 -25.22 -3.99 -2.74
C LEU A 185 -24.46 -5.30 -2.95
N GLU A 186 -24.78 -6.33 -2.16
CA GLU A 186 -24.01 -7.59 -2.14
C GLU A 186 -23.84 -8.23 -3.52
N PHE A 187 -24.88 -8.23 -4.35
CA PHE A 187 -24.83 -8.79 -5.70
C PHE A 187 -23.95 -8.00 -6.68
N LEU A 188 -23.53 -6.77 -6.34
CA LEU A 188 -22.59 -5.95 -7.11
C LEU A 188 -21.17 -5.98 -6.53
N ARG A 189 -20.97 -6.60 -5.36
CA ARG A 189 -19.64 -6.70 -4.75
C ARG A 189 -18.76 -7.57 -5.62
N GLN A 190 -17.73 -6.96 -6.18
CA GLN A 190 -16.68 -7.67 -6.89
C GLN A 190 -15.57 -8.02 -5.90
N GLU A 191 -15.09 -9.26 -6.00
CA GLU A 191 -13.90 -9.70 -5.31
C GLU A 191 -12.70 -9.57 -6.24
N ALA A 192 -11.58 -9.07 -5.71
CA ALA A 192 -10.31 -9.03 -6.40
C ALA A 192 -9.26 -9.83 -5.63
N LEU A 193 -8.42 -10.57 -6.35
CA LEU A 193 -7.25 -11.20 -5.75
C LEU A 193 -6.16 -10.13 -5.55
N TRP A 194 -5.64 -10.06 -4.33
CA TRP A 194 -4.55 -9.21 -3.92
C TRP A 194 -3.43 -10.07 -3.32
N ILE A 195 -2.19 -9.79 -3.70
CA ILE A 195 -0.99 -10.47 -3.18
C ILE A 195 -0.14 -9.42 -2.47
N THR A 196 0.27 -9.69 -1.24
CA THR A 196 1.31 -8.88 -0.57
C THR A 196 2.65 -9.57 -0.78
N SER A 197 3.44 -9.09 -1.73
CA SER A 197 4.66 -9.76 -2.22
C SER A 197 5.93 -9.33 -1.48
N TYR A 198 5.87 -8.26 -0.70
CA TYR A 198 6.97 -7.78 0.13
C TYR A 198 6.38 -7.00 1.31
N LEU A 199 6.93 -7.19 2.51
CA LEU A 199 6.59 -6.44 3.70
C LEU A 199 7.82 -6.26 4.59
N ASP A 200 8.14 -5.03 4.96
CA ASP A 200 9.11 -4.72 6.00
C ASP A 200 8.60 -3.63 6.97
N GLU A 201 9.48 -3.00 7.75
CA GLU A 201 9.09 -2.04 8.78
C GLU A 201 8.43 -0.77 8.26
N ASP A 202 8.65 -0.34 7.02
CA ASP A 202 8.06 0.90 6.49
C ASP A 202 7.63 0.82 5.03
N LEU A 203 7.87 -0.32 4.36
CA LEU A 203 7.63 -0.53 2.94
C LEU A 203 6.85 -1.82 2.72
N ARG A 204 5.88 -1.76 1.80
CA ARG A 204 5.08 -2.91 1.41
C ARG A 204 4.75 -2.88 -0.06
N PHE A 205 4.82 -4.03 -0.73
CA PHE A 205 4.40 -4.18 -2.11
C PHE A 205 3.13 -5.00 -2.22
N GLY A 206 2.27 -4.59 -3.15
CA GLY A 206 1.03 -5.25 -3.46
C GLY A 206 0.92 -5.53 -4.94
N ARG A 207 0.38 -6.70 -5.30
CA ARG A 207 0.08 -7.07 -6.68
C ARG A 207 -1.40 -7.40 -6.83
N GLY A 208 -2.01 -6.85 -7.88
CA GLY A 208 -3.35 -7.26 -8.31
C GLY A 208 -3.29 -8.47 -9.25
N ALA A 209 -4.42 -9.17 -9.39
CA ALA A 209 -4.56 -10.34 -10.28
C ALA A 209 -4.10 -10.11 -11.74
N THR A 210 -4.15 -8.87 -12.23
CA THR A 210 -3.79 -8.49 -13.61
C THR A 210 -2.34 -8.05 -13.76
N GLY A 211 -1.50 -8.26 -12.74
CA GLY A 211 -0.08 -7.86 -12.76
C GLY A 211 0.17 -6.39 -12.46
N ASN A 212 -0.84 -5.65 -11.99
CA ASN A 212 -0.66 -4.29 -11.48
C ASN A 212 0.19 -4.34 -10.21
N LEU A 213 1.08 -3.36 -10.05
CA LEU A 213 2.00 -3.28 -8.92
C LEU A 213 1.74 -1.99 -8.14
N PHE A 214 1.81 -2.10 -6.82
CA PHE A 214 1.59 -1.00 -5.90
C PHE A 214 2.66 -1.01 -4.82
N VAL A 215 3.26 0.15 -4.56
CA VAL A 215 4.22 0.35 -3.47
C VAL A 215 3.60 1.27 -2.44
N PHE A 216 3.65 0.83 -1.20
CA PHE A 216 3.14 1.52 -0.05
C PHE A 216 4.24 1.82 0.94
N ARG A 217 4.20 3.01 1.53
CA ARG A 217 5.09 3.49 2.58
C ARG A 217 4.30 3.97 3.78
N ARG A 218 4.82 3.81 5.00
CA ARG A 218 4.24 4.39 6.22
C ARG A 218 5.19 5.34 6.94
#